data_AF-A0A9D9SSB4-F1
#
_entry.id   AF-A0A9D9SSB4-F1
#
_cell.length_a   1.000
_cell.length_b   1.000
_cell.length_c   1.000
_cell.angle_alpha   90.00
_cell.angle_beta   90.00
_cell.angle_gamma   90.00
#
_symmetry.space_group_name_H-M   'P 1'
#
loop_
_entity.id
_entity.type
_entity.pdbx_description
1 polymer ?
#
loop_
_entity_poly.entity_id
_entity_poly.type
_entity_poly.pdbx_seq_one_letter_code
_entity_poly.pdbx_strand_id
1 'polypeptide(L)'
;MTHLPSIRRASAAALLCLASASAAAADYSFSGLTDSGPLAGSAFSGSFSFDTAVSDGDVALTAFSLDFAGQHYGLEPDSVATFAGSILIGLNHDDLGSSDTAVRPNVQFTAADWSGAAFWYEGALGDVGFGSYSTTAVPEPESWALLLAGLGVLGAVRRRQARR
;
A
#
# COMPACT_ATOMS: atom_id res chain seq x y z
N MET A 1 1.91 62.88 22.96
CA MET A 1 2.48 62.66 21.61
C MET A 1 3.94 62.28 21.86
N THR A 2 4.37 61.03 21.78
CA THR A 2 4.36 60.12 20.62
C THR A 2 4.44 58.65 21.04
N HIS A 3 4.08 57.77 20.11
CA HIS A 3 3.67 56.36 20.24
C HIS A 3 4.80 55.32 19.97
N LEU A 4 4.65 54.14 20.61
CA LEU A 4 4.89 52.75 20.12
C LEU A 4 6.35 52.26 19.83
N PRO A 5 6.63 50.94 19.68
CA PRO A 5 6.08 49.74 20.36
C PRO A 5 7.13 48.66 20.78
N SER A 6 6.61 47.66 21.49
CA SER A 6 7.17 46.36 21.91
C SER A 6 7.58 45.40 20.78
N ILE A 7 8.74 44.72 20.88
CA ILE A 7 8.98 43.42 20.22
C ILE A 7 10.07 42.66 20.97
N ARG A 8 9.75 41.67 21.82
CA ARG A 8 10.61 40.48 22.03
C ARG A 8 9.78 39.29 22.50
N ARG A 9 10.04 38.14 21.87
CA ARG A 9 9.65 36.77 22.24
C ARG A 9 8.39 36.22 21.55
N ALA A 10 8.56 35.84 20.29
CA ALA A 10 7.70 34.84 19.67
C ALA A 10 8.56 33.95 18.77
N SER A 11 9.14 32.89 19.33
CA SER A 11 9.73 31.80 18.54
C SER A 11 10.13 30.63 19.43
N ALA A 12 9.13 29.83 19.84
CA ALA A 12 9.35 28.48 20.37
C ALA A 12 8.27 27.47 19.90
N ALA A 13 7.16 27.93 19.31
CA ALA A 13 6.04 27.07 18.94
C ALA A 13 6.17 26.33 17.60
N ALA A 14 7.18 26.63 16.78
CA ALA A 14 7.27 26.11 15.41
C ALA A 14 7.87 24.70 15.28
N LEU A 15 8.38 24.10 16.37
CA LEU A 15 9.04 22.77 16.31
C LEU A 15 8.11 21.60 16.68
N LEU A 16 6.90 21.84 17.19
CA LEU A 16 5.98 20.76 17.62
C LEU A 16 4.99 20.30 16.54
N CYS A 17 4.87 20.98 15.39
CA CYS A 17 3.86 20.64 14.38
C CYS A 17 4.30 19.62 13.32
N LEU A 18 5.49 19.00 13.45
CA LEU A 18 5.97 17.99 12.49
C LEU A 18 5.60 16.54 12.87
N ALA A 19 4.81 16.32 13.91
CA ALA A 19 4.59 14.98 14.49
C ALA A 19 3.32 14.24 14.00
N SER A 20 2.63 14.70 12.94
CA SER A 20 1.41 14.03 12.47
C SER A 20 1.42 13.80 10.97
N ALA A 21 2.13 12.75 10.56
CA ALA A 21 1.94 12.11 9.26
C ALA A 21 1.95 10.58 9.47
N SER A 22 1.02 10.05 10.27
CA SER A 22 0.72 8.62 10.26
C SER A 22 -0.36 8.35 9.21
N ALA A 23 0.04 8.35 7.94
CA ALA A 23 -0.63 7.46 7.01
C ALA A 23 -0.06 6.07 7.32
N ALA A 24 -0.90 5.12 7.73
CA ALA A 24 -0.47 3.72 7.78
C ALA A 24 -0.10 3.36 6.34
N ALA A 25 1.20 3.20 6.08
CA ALA A 25 1.63 2.71 4.79
C ALA A 25 1.25 1.23 4.70
N ALA A 26 0.87 0.80 3.51
CA ALA A 26 0.72 -0.63 3.25
C ALA A 26 2.04 -1.36 3.54
N ASP A 27 1.98 -2.64 3.92
CA ASP A 27 3.18 -3.47 4.10
C ASP A 27 3.70 -3.96 2.74
N TYR A 28 2.77 -4.27 1.84
CA TYR A 28 3.06 -4.71 0.48
C TYR A 28 2.19 -3.96 -0.53
N SER A 29 2.78 -3.69 -1.69
CA SER A 29 2.06 -3.31 -2.89
C SER A 29 2.15 -4.42 -3.92
N PHE A 30 1.18 -4.47 -4.82
CA PHE A 30 1.20 -5.38 -5.95
C PHE A 30 0.68 -4.70 -7.21
N SER A 31 1.14 -5.19 -8.35
CA SER A 31 0.63 -4.77 -9.66
C SER A 31 0.82 -5.87 -10.68
N GLY A 32 -0.01 -5.84 -11.71
CA GLY A 32 -0.02 -6.86 -12.73
C GLY A 32 -0.82 -6.46 -13.96
N LEU A 33 -0.83 -7.39 -14.92
CA LEU A 33 -1.65 -7.33 -16.12
C LEU A 33 -2.49 -8.60 -16.19
N THR A 34 -3.70 -8.48 -16.74
CA THR A 34 -4.47 -9.64 -17.17
C THR A 34 -3.84 -10.24 -18.43
N ASP A 35 -3.69 -11.55 -18.46
CA ASP A 35 -3.07 -12.30 -19.54
C ASP A 35 -4.12 -12.96 -20.45
N SER A 36 -5.37 -13.07 -19.99
CA SER A 36 -6.48 -13.69 -20.72
C SER A 36 -7.87 -13.14 -20.35
N GLY A 37 -8.89 -13.63 -21.05
CA GLY A 37 -10.28 -13.23 -20.91
C GLY A 37 -10.61 -11.90 -21.61
N PRO A 38 -11.86 -11.41 -21.48
CA PRO A 38 -12.33 -10.21 -22.18
C PRO A 38 -11.57 -8.92 -21.85
N LEU A 39 -10.93 -8.87 -20.69
CA LEU A 39 -10.13 -7.74 -20.22
C LEU A 39 -8.63 -7.98 -20.37
N ALA A 40 -8.16 -8.94 -21.19
CA ALA A 40 -6.73 -9.20 -21.38
C ALA A 40 -5.93 -7.92 -21.74
N GLY A 41 -4.75 -7.76 -21.15
CA GLY A 41 -3.89 -6.58 -21.26
C GLY A 41 -4.28 -5.40 -20.36
N SER A 42 -5.33 -5.55 -19.55
CA SER A 42 -5.71 -4.54 -18.56
C SER A 42 -4.80 -4.56 -17.35
N ALA A 43 -4.41 -3.37 -16.90
CA ALA A 43 -3.63 -3.22 -15.68
C ALA A 43 -4.50 -3.27 -14.42
N PHE A 44 -3.90 -3.79 -13.36
CA PHE A 44 -4.42 -3.68 -12.00
C PHE A 44 -3.29 -3.40 -11.03
N SER A 45 -3.64 -2.77 -9.91
CA SER A 45 -2.71 -2.47 -8.84
C SER A 45 -3.43 -2.39 -7.51
N GLY A 46 -2.70 -2.65 -6.44
CA GLY A 46 -3.26 -2.63 -5.10
C GLY A 46 -2.21 -2.71 -4.02
N SER A 47 -2.70 -2.85 -2.80
CA SER A 47 -1.86 -2.94 -1.62
C SER A 47 -2.56 -3.72 -0.51
N PHE A 48 -1.79 -4.29 0.40
CA PHE A 48 -2.31 -4.95 1.58
C PHE A 48 -1.39 -4.80 2.79
N SER A 49 -2.00 -4.98 3.97
CA SER A 49 -1.33 -4.92 5.26
C SER A 49 -1.82 -6.01 6.20
N PHE A 50 -1.01 -6.32 7.20
CA PHE A 50 -1.30 -7.26 8.28
C PHE A 50 -0.54 -6.85 9.56
N ASP A 51 -0.99 -7.28 10.73
CA ASP A 51 -0.37 -6.83 12.00
C ASP A 51 1.00 -7.48 12.27
N THR A 52 1.16 -8.78 12.02
CA THR A 52 2.39 -9.50 12.36
C THR A 52 2.63 -10.63 11.36
N ALA A 53 3.76 -10.57 10.65
CA ALA A 53 4.19 -11.66 9.77
C ALA A 53 4.52 -12.93 10.58
N VAL A 54 4.26 -14.08 9.98
CA VAL A 54 4.63 -15.39 10.51
C VAL A 54 5.76 -16.00 9.67
N SER A 55 6.45 -17.01 10.23
CA SER A 55 7.47 -17.74 9.46
C SER A 55 6.83 -18.63 8.39
N ASP A 56 5.78 -19.36 8.75
CA ASP A 56 5.06 -20.26 7.85
C ASP A 56 3.56 -20.18 8.13
N GLY A 57 2.73 -20.17 7.08
CA GLY A 57 1.27 -20.18 7.15
C GLY A 57 0.61 -18.85 6.75
N ASP A 58 -0.70 -18.79 6.99
CA ASP A 58 -1.56 -17.67 6.61
C ASP A 58 -1.69 -16.62 7.72
N VAL A 59 -1.71 -15.35 7.32
CA VAL A 59 -1.94 -14.19 8.19
C VAL A 59 -3.11 -13.40 7.65
N ALA A 60 -4.11 -13.15 8.50
CA ALA A 60 -5.24 -12.31 8.15
C ALA A 60 -4.80 -10.88 7.80
N LEU A 61 -5.36 -10.35 6.71
CA LEU A 61 -5.11 -8.98 6.32
C LEU A 61 -5.89 -8.01 7.22
N THR A 62 -5.27 -6.89 7.54
CA THR A 62 -5.88 -5.76 8.26
C THR A 62 -6.29 -4.63 7.33
N ALA A 63 -5.71 -4.59 6.13
CA ALA A 63 -6.15 -3.73 5.04
C ALA A 63 -5.88 -4.40 3.69
N PHE A 64 -6.74 -4.12 2.71
CA PHE A 64 -6.58 -4.52 1.32
C PHE A 64 -7.22 -3.46 0.42
N SER A 65 -6.58 -3.17 -0.69
CA SER A 65 -7.13 -2.37 -1.78
C SER A 65 -6.70 -2.94 -3.13
N LEU A 66 -7.60 -2.90 -4.09
CA LEU A 66 -7.33 -3.21 -5.49
C LEU A 66 -8.11 -2.24 -6.38
N ASP A 67 -7.43 -1.71 -7.38
CA ASP A 67 -8.04 -1.00 -8.49
C ASP A 67 -7.91 -1.85 -9.76
N PHE A 68 -9.05 -2.22 -10.35
CA PHE A 68 -9.13 -3.03 -11.57
C PHE A 68 -10.41 -2.71 -12.34
N ALA A 69 -10.32 -2.66 -13.68
CA ALA A 69 -11.46 -2.42 -14.56
C ALA A 69 -12.28 -1.14 -14.24
N GLY A 70 -11.62 -0.11 -13.69
CA GLY A 70 -12.28 1.14 -13.27
C GLY A 70 -13.00 1.06 -11.92
N GLN A 71 -12.91 -0.10 -11.24
CA GLN A 71 -13.56 -0.38 -9.96
C GLN A 71 -12.53 -0.50 -8.84
N HIS A 72 -13.00 -0.20 -7.63
CA HIS A 72 -12.24 -0.37 -6.40
C HIS A 72 -12.78 -1.54 -5.58
N TYR A 73 -11.87 -2.35 -5.03
CA TYR A 73 -12.17 -3.51 -4.21
C TYR A 73 -11.45 -3.35 -2.87
N GLY A 74 -12.16 -3.66 -1.79
CA GLY A 74 -11.71 -3.48 -0.41
C GLY A 74 -11.46 -4.81 0.29
N LEU A 75 -11.16 -4.74 1.58
CA LEU A 75 -10.90 -5.92 2.41
C LEU A 75 -12.14 -6.79 2.61
N GLU A 76 -11.96 -8.10 2.41
CA GLU A 76 -12.97 -9.13 2.70
C GLU A 76 -12.53 -10.01 3.89
N PRO A 77 -13.45 -10.54 4.73
CA PRO A 77 -13.11 -11.18 6.01
C PRO A 77 -12.09 -12.34 5.94
N ASP A 78 -12.10 -13.11 4.86
CA ASP A 78 -11.23 -14.29 4.70
C ASP A 78 -9.95 -13.99 3.90
N SER A 79 -9.62 -12.70 3.70
CA SER A 79 -8.41 -12.31 2.98
C SER A 79 -7.16 -12.56 3.83
N VAL A 80 -6.17 -13.24 3.24
CA VAL A 80 -4.92 -13.62 3.93
C VAL A 80 -3.69 -13.43 3.05
N ALA A 81 -2.55 -13.17 3.69
CA ALA A 81 -1.22 -13.30 3.10
C ALA A 81 -0.57 -14.62 3.57
N THR A 82 0.06 -15.36 2.67
CA THR A 82 0.68 -16.65 2.96
C THR A 82 2.20 -16.52 2.99
N PHE A 83 2.82 -17.04 4.05
CA PHE A 83 4.27 -17.03 4.26
C PHE A 83 4.86 -18.45 4.27
N ALA A 84 6.09 -18.58 3.80
CA ALA A 84 6.93 -19.76 3.99
C ALA A 84 8.39 -19.35 4.22
N GLY A 85 9.01 -19.83 5.30
CA GLY A 85 10.36 -19.42 5.70
C GLY A 85 10.54 -17.90 5.85
N SER A 86 9.53 -17.19 6.36
CA SER A 86 9.46 -15.72 6.48
C SER A 86 9.42 -14.97 5.14
N ILE A 87 9.17 -15.65 4.03
CA ILE A 87 9.01 -15.07 2.71
C ILE A 87 7.52 -15.06 2.36
N LEU A 88 7.02 -13.92 1.86
CA LEU A 88 5.68 -13.86 1.29
C LEU A 88 5.64 -14.70 0.01
N ILE A 89 4.77 -15.70 -0.03
CA ILE A 89 4.62 -16.61 -1.17
C ILE A 89 3.24 -16.51 -1.84
N GLY A 90 2.27 -15.85 -1.21
CA GLY A 90 0.93 -15.75 -1.76
C GLY A 90 0.04 -14.72 -1.08
N LEU A 91 -1.06 -14.45 -1.75
CA LEU A 91 -2.17 -13.61 -1.32
C LEU A 91 -3.45 -14.34 -1.71
N ASN A 92 -4.36 -14.50 -0.77
CA ASN A 92 -5.71 -14.99 -1.01
C ASN A 92 -6.71 -13.88 -0.68
N HIS A 93 -7.60 -13.57 -1.62
CA HIS A 93 -8.63 -12.54 -1.45
C HIS A 93 -9.74 -12.81 -2.45
N ASP A 94 -10.99 -12.81 -1.99
CA ASP A 94 -12.16 -13.19 -2.78
C ASP A 94 -13.22 -12.09 -2.69
N ASP A 95 -13.49 -11.37 -3.78
CA ASP A 95 -14.62 -10.43 -3.85
C ASP A 95 -15.57 -10.92 -4.95
N LEU A 96 -16.45 -11.83 -4.53
CA LEU A 96 -17.41 -12.53 -5.39
C LEU A 96 -18.85 -12.01 -5.19
N GLY A 97 -19.00 -10.90 -4.44
CA GLY A 97 -20.29 -10.39 -4.00
C GLY A 97 -21.03 -9.52 -5.02
N SER A 98 -20.46 -9.27 -6.20
CA SER A 98 -21.10 -8.42 -7.21
C SER A 98 -22.34 -9.11 -7.79
N SER A 99 -23.49 -8.44 -7.71
CA SER A 99 -24.72 -8.90 -8.36
C SER A 99 -24.80 -8.54 -9.84
N ASP A 100 -23.92 -7.63 -10.31
CA ASP A 100 -23.81 -7.20 -11.69
C ASP A 100 -22.33 -7.20 -12.13
N THR A 101 -21.89 -8.36 -12.61
CA THR A 101 -20.51 -8.58 -13.07
C THR A 101 -20.19 -7.84 -14.38
N ALA A 102 -21.20 -7.22 -15.03
CA ALA A 102 -20.98 -6.37 -16.20
C ALA A 102 -20.48 -4.98 -15.83
N VAL A 103 -20.90 -4.47 -14.68
CA VAL A 103 -20.46 -3.17 -14.15
C VAL A 103 -19.26 -3.33 -13.24
N ARG A 104 -19.24 -4.40 -12.43
CA ARG A 104 -18.16 -4.68 -11.48
C ARG A 104 -17.82 -6.16 -11.52
N PRO A 105 -16.73 -6.54 -12.22
CA PRO A 105 -16.26 -7.92 -12.25
C PRO A 105 -16.04 -8.45 -10.84
N ASN A 106 -16.33 -9.72 -10.62
CA ASN A 106 -15.85 -10.41 -9.43
C ASN A 106 -14.35 -10.65 -9.59
N VAL A 107 -13.61 -10.62 -8.48
CA VAL A 107 -12.16 -10.80 -8.49
C VAL A 107 -11.73 -11.79 -7.43
N GLN A 108 -10.65 -12.50 -7.72
CA GLN A 108 -9.97 -13.29 -6.71
C GLN A 108 -8.45 -13.29 -6.93
N PHE A 109 -7.74 -13.31 -5.82
CA PHE A 109 -6.34 -13.71 -5.72
C PHE A 109 -6.27 -15.08 -5.07
N THR A 110 -5.46 -15.97 -5.61
CA THR A 110 -5.18 -17.27 -4.99
C THR A 110 -3.68 -17.46 -4.85
N ALA A 111 -3.25 -17.85 -3.66
CA ALA A 111 -1.91 -18.38 -3.46
C ALA A 111 -1.80 -19.70 -4.24
N ALA A 112 -1.08 -19.72 -5.36
CA ALA A 112 -0.84 -20.96 -6.06
C ALA A 112 0.35 -21.66 -5.43
N ASP A 113 0.11 -22.86 -4.94
CA ASP A 113 1.17 -23.78 -4.58
C ASP A 113 2.02 -24.08 -5.82
N TRP A 114 3.18 -23.43 -5.87
CA TRP A 114 4.39 -23.85 -6.60
C TRP A 114 4.60 -23.37 -8.04
N SER A 115 3.77 -22.50 -8.67
CA SER A 115 4.18 -21.85 -9.95
C SER A 115 3.49 -20.55 -10.41
N GLY A 116 2.65 -19.90 -9.61
CA GLY A 116 2.18 -18.56 -10.01
C GLY A 116 0.98 -18.11 -9.22
N ALA A 117 1.21 -17.23 -8.24
CA ALA A 117 0.12 -16.51 -7.62
C ALA A 117 -0.71 -15.84 -8.73
N ALA A 118 -1.98 -16.22 -8.82
CA ALA A 118 -2.82 -15.89 -9.96
C ALA A 118 -3.88 -14.89 -9.51
N PHE A 119 -4.03 -13.83 -10.30
CA PHE A 119 -5.21 -12.99 -10.27
C PHE A 119 -6.22 -13.58 -11.25
N TRP A 120 -7.49 -13.63 -10.89
CA TRP A 120 -8.56 -13.97 -11.81
C TRP A 120 -9.77 -13.09 -11.58
N TYR A 121 -10.58 -12.97 -12.64
CA TYR A 121 -11.79 -12.18 -12.63
C TYR A 121 -12.89 -12.88 -13.43
N GLU A 122 -14.13 -12.61 -13.05
CA GLU A 122 -15.32 -13.05 -13.78
C GLU A 122 -16.15 -11.83 -14.21
N GLY A 123 -16.40 -11.72 -15.52
CA GLY A 123 -17.15 -10.62 -16.13
C GLY A 123 -18.63 -10.92 -16.38
N ALA A 124 -19.29 -9.98 -17.05
CA ALA A 124 -20.74 -9.94 -17.34
C ALA A 124 -21.41 -11.26 -17.78
N LEU A 125 -20.70 -12.05 -18.59
CA LEU A 125 -21.24 -13.22 -19.27
C LEU A 125 -20.78 -14.54 -18.63
N GLY A 126 -20.17 -14.48 -17.45
CA GLY A 126 -19.49 -15.61 -16.83
C GLY A 126 -18.14 -15.93 -17.49
N ASP A 127 -17.64 -15.02 -18.32
CA ASP A 127 -16.31 -15.14 -18.91
C ASP A 127 -15.25 -14.95 -17.82
N VAL A 128 -14.39 -15.95 -17.67
CA VAL A 128 -13.27 -15.91 -16.72
C VAL A 128 -12.00 -15.47 -17.43
N GLY A 129 -11.25 -14.57 -16.80
CA GLY A 129 -9.91 -14.22 -17.23
C GLY A 129 -8.91 -14.33 -16.09
N PHE A 130 -7.64 -14.41 -16.47
CA PHE A 130 -6.52 -14.59 -15.55
C PHE A 130 -5.50 -13.48 -15.76
N GLY A 131 -4.67 -13.24 -14.75
CA GLY A 131 -3.57 -12.31 -14.76
C GLY A 131 -2.44 -12.73 -13.84
N SER A 132 -1.25 -12.27 -14.18
CA SER A 132 -0.05 -12.42 -13.37
C SER A 132 0.25 -11.12 -12.64
N TYR A 133 0.80 -11.25 -11.44
CA TYR A 133 1.20 -10.10 -10.64
C TYR A 133 2.53 -10.33 -9.94
N SER A 134 3.11 -9.22 -9.49
CA SER A 134 4.28 -9.23 -8.61
C SER A 134 3.97 -8.41 -7.37
N THR A 135 4.57 -8.80 -6.25
CA THR A 135 4.46 -8.12 -4.97
C THR A 135 5.80 -7.47 -4.62
N THR A 136 5.74 -6.31 -3.97
CA THR A 136 6.91 -5.60 -3.45
C THR A 136 6.62 -5.11 -2.05
N ALA A 137 7.55 -5.37 -1.11
CA ALA A 137 7.47 -4.79 0.22
C ALA A 137 7.59 -3.26 0.12
N VAL A 138 6.72 -2.54 0.81
CA VAL A 138 6.73 -1.09 0.87
C VAL A 138 7.61 -0.69 2.05
N PRO A 139 8.66 0.14 1.85
CA PRO A 139 9.49 0.58 2.95
C PRO A 139 8.70 1.38 3.98
N GLU A 140 8.90 1.07 5.26
CA GLU A 140 8.16 1.72 6.34
C GLU A 140 8.34 3.25 6.32
N PRO A 141 7.29 4.04 6.64
CA PRO A 141 7.34 5.50 6.66
C PRO A 141 8.44 6.05 7.57
N GLU A 142 8.75 5.36 8.66
CA GLU A 142 9.81 5.75 9.58
C GLU A 142 11.20 5.75 8.93
N SER A 143 11.45 4.86 7.97
CA SER A 143 12.71 4.85 7.22
C SER A 143 12.90 6.15 6.43
N TRP A 144 11.84 6.65 5.81
CA TRP A 144 11.86 7.94 5.11
C TRP A 144 11.97 9.12 6.08
N ALA A 145 11.25 9.08 7.19
CA ALA A 145 11.32 10.11 8.22
C ALA A 145 12.74 10.20 8.81
N LEU A 146 13.39 9.07 9.09
CA LEU A 146 14.77 9.01 9.58
C LEU A 146 15.78 9.48 8.52
N LEU A 147 15.60 9.11 7.26
CA LEU A 147 16.43 9.60 6.15
C LEU A 147 16.32 11.13 6.02
N LEU A 148 15.09 11.64 6.00
CA LEU A 148 14.82 13.08 5.90
C LEU A 148 15.30 13.83 7.15
N ALA A 149 15.14 13.27 8.34
CA ALA A 149 15.68 13.82 9.57
C ALA A 149 17.21 13.89 9.52
N GLY A 150 17.88 12.82 9.05
CA GLY A 150 19.33 12.80 8.83
C GLY A 150 19.80 13.88 7.86
N LEU A 151 19.12 14.03 6.72
CA LEU A 151 19.39 15.09 5.74
C LEU A 151 19.16 16.49 6.32
N GLY A 152 18.10 16.67 7.11
CA GLY A 152 17.81 17.93 7.80
C GLY A 152 18.93 18.34 8.78
N VAL A 153 19.47 17.38 9.54
CA VAL A 153 20.62 17.61 10.44
C VAL A 153 21.86 18.04 9.64
N LEU A 154 22.18 17.33 8.55
CA LEU A 154 23.34 17.67 7.70
C LEU A 154 23.21 19.08 7.08
N GLY A 155 22.02 19.43 6.59
CA GLY A 155 21.73 20.77 6.07
C GLY A 155 21.89 21.86 7.13
N ALA A 156 21.43 21.61 8.35
CA ALA A 156 21.57 22.55 9.47
C ALA A 156 23.05 22.77 9.86
N VAL A 157 23.86 21.71 9.87
CA VAL A 157 25.31 21.81 10.16
C VAL A 157 26.02 22.63 9.08
N ARG A 158 25.78 22.34 7.79
CA ARG A 158 26.33 23.09 6.66
C ARG A 158 25.96 24.58 6.72
N ARG A 159 24.69 24.90 7.02
CA ARG A 159 24.22 26.28 7.18
C ARG A 159 24.92 27.01 8.33
N ARG A 160 25.23 26.31 9.43
CA ARG A 160 25.96 26.90 10.56
C ARG A 160 27.42 27.19 10.23
N GLN A 161 28.06 26.34 9.44
CA GLN A 161 29.43 26.54 8.98
C GLN A 161 29.53 27.72 8.01
N ALA A 162 28.59 27.86 7.07
CA ALA A 162 28.59 28.97 6.11
C ALA A 162 28.31 30.36 6.73
N ARG A 163 27.85 30.42 7.99
CA ARG A 163 27.57 31.67 8.73
C ARG A 163 28.67 32.04 9.73
N ARG A 164 29.71 31.23 9.84
CA ARG A 164 30.91 31.50 10.63
C ARG A 164 32.04 31.89 9.69
#